data_AF-A0A661L347-F1
#
_entry.id   AF-A0A661L347-F1
#
_cell.length_a   1.000
_cell.length_b   1.000
_cell.length_c   1.000
_cell.angle_alpha   90.00
_cell.angle_beta   90.00
_cell.angle_gamma   90.00
#
_symmetry.space_group_name_H-M   'P 1'
#
loop_
_entity.id
_entity.type
_entity.pdbx_description
1 polymer ?
#
loop_
_entity_poly.entity_id
_entity_poly.type
_entity_poly.pdbx_seq_one_letter_code
_entity_poly.pdbx_strand_id
1 'polypeptide(L)'
;PFLPEERKKRLASIKEMMADPGIESAEKFRRVMEALQVETEYGSTVEVYQDTIKVNGQPTLVNIFRLGRLTLFYQTPDRKDVGCYNRATGKWEALPGKYRHDIDLAVEMASKQRPIDLIKLPIGRIVP
;
A
#
# COMPACT_ATOMS: atom_id res chain seq x y z
N PRO A 1 -4.80 4.25 3.13
CA PRO A 1 -3.57 4.78 2.50
C PRO A 1 -3.46 4.46 0.99
N PHE A 2 -3.96 3.34 0.49
CA PHE A 2 -3.95 3.04 -0.95
C PHE A 2 -5.31 3.37 -1.61
N LEU A 3 -5.28 4.25 -2.62
CA LEU A 3 -6.40 4.68 -3.47
C LEU A 3 -7.75 4.84 -2.72
N PRO A 4 -7.81 5.70 -1.68
CA PRO A 4 -9.03 5.85 -0.88
C PRO A 4 -10.21 6.36 -1.70
N GLU A 5 -9.96 7.25 -2.66
CA GLU A 5 -11.01 7.80 -3.53
C GLU A 5 -11.52 6.77 -4.53
N GLU A 6 -10.63 5.95 -5.11
CA GLU A 6 -11.05 4.89 -6.02
C GLU A 6 -11.88 3.82 -5.30
N ARG A 7 -11.49 3.47 -4.05
CA ARG A 7 -12.28 2.59 -3.20
C ARG A 7 -13.66 3.17 -2.89
N LYS A 8 -13.74 4.47 -2.54
CA LYS A 8 -15.02 5.14 -2.28
C LYS A 8 -15.92 5.12 -3.51
N LYS A 9 -15.37 5.44 -4.69
CA LYS A 9 -16.11 5.44 -5.96
C LYS A 9 -16.63 4.04 -6.30
N ARG A 10 -15.80 3.00 -6.10
CA ARG A 10 -16.20 1.60 -6.31
C ARG A 10 -17.30 1.17 -5.32
N LEU A 11 -17.17 1.52 -4.04
CA LEU A 11 -18.19 1.24 -3.02
C LEU A 11 -19.51 1.96 -3.31
N ALA A 12 -19.48 3.21 -3.76
CA ALA A 12 -20.66 3.97 -4.15
C ALA A 12 -21.38 3.29 -5.33
N SER A 13 -20.64 2.92 -6.37
CA SER A 13 -21.20 2.22 -7.53
C SER A 13 -21.83 0.86 -7.17
N ILE A 14 -21.21 0.09 -6.27
CA ILE A 14 -21.79 -1.17 -5.77
C ILE A 14 -23.09 -0.91 -5.00
N LYS A 15 -23.13 0.13 -4.16
CA LYS A 15 -24.34 0.48 -3.39
C LYS A 15 -25.50 0.91 -4.28
N GLU A 16 -25.24 1.73 -5.28
CA GLU A 16 -26.26 2.15 -6.27
C GLU A 16 -26.84 0.95 -7.01
N MET A 17 -25.99 0.01 -7.43
CA MET A 17 -26.40 -1.21 -8.12
C MET A 17 -27.21 -2.17 -7.24
N MET A 18 -26.85 -2.28 -5.97
CA MET A 18 -27.60 -3.10 -5.02
C MET A 18 -29.01 -2.54 -4.79
N ALA A 19 -29.15 -1.21 -4.78
CA ALA A 19 -30.41 -0.51 -4.59
C ALA A 19 -31.33 -0.53 -5.82
N ASP A 20 -30.80 -0.81 -7.01
CA ASP A 20 -31.58 -0.89 -8.24
C ASP A 20 -32.38 -2.22 -8.32
N PRO A 21 -33.73 -2.18 -8.28
CA PRO A 21 -34.57 -3.38 -8.40
C PRO A 21 -34.63 -3.96 -9.81
N GLY A 22 -34.18 -3.23 -10.84
CA GLY A 22 -34.16 -3.66 -12.24
C GLY A 22 -32.98 -4.57 -12.61
N ILE A 23 -32.03 -4.78 -11.70
CA ILE A 23 -30.85 -5.63 -11.93
C ILE A 23 -31.09 -7.00 -11.29
N GLU A 24 -30.87 -8.05 -12.08
CA GLU A 24 -31.00 -9.43 -11.61
C GLU A 24 -30.03 -9.74 -10.46
N SER A 25 -30.49 -10.54 -9.50
CA SER A 25 -29.69 -10.94 -8.33
C SER A 25 -28.35 -11.61 -8.72
N ALA A 26 -28.32 -12.36 -9.82
CA ALA A 26 -27.10 -12.99 -10.33
C ALA A 26 -26.06 -11.96 -10.82
N GLU A 27 -26.50 -10.90 -11.50
CA GLU A 27 -25.63 -9.82 -11.97
C GLU A 27 -25.07 -9.00 -10.80
N LYS A 28 -25.89 -8.74 -9.77
CA LYS A 28 -25.42 -8.12 -8.52
C LYS A 28 -24.32 -8.95 -7.85
N PHE A 29 -24.51 -10.26 -7.75
CA PHE A 29 -23.52 -11.17 -7.18
C PHE A 29 -22.20 -11.17 -7.97
N ARG A 30 -22.27 -11.26 -9.30
CA ARG A 30 -21.10 -11.24 -10.19
C ARG A 30 -20.26 -9.99 -9.98
N ARG A 31 -20.88 -8.81 -9.95
CA ARG A 31 -20.17 -7.53 -9.81
C ARG A 31 -19.52 -7.37 -8.43
N VAL A 32 -20.16 -7.87 -7.37
CA VAL A 32 -19.57 -7.90 -6.04
C VAL A 32 -18.35 -8.83 -6.02
N MET A 33 -18.43 -10.00 -6.66
CA MET A 33 -17.29 -10.93 -6.77
C MET A 33 -16.13 -10.33 -7.58
N GLU A 34 -16.40 -9.67 -8.70
CA GLU A 34 -15.39 -8.94 -9.49
C GLU A 34 -14.70 -7.87 -8.62
N ALA A 35 -15.47 -7.11 -7.84
CA ALA A 35 -14.90 -6.09 -6.94
C ALA A 35 -14.04 -6.70 -5.81
N LEU A 36 -14.44 -7.86 -5.26
CA LEU A 36 -13.66 -8.59 -4.26
C LEU A 36 -12.38 -9.17 -4.84
N GLN A 37 -12.43 -9.67 -6.09
CA GLN A 37 -11.27 -10.18 -6.79
C GLN A 37 -10.23 -9.09 -7.02
N VAL A 38 -10.67 -7.92 -7.50
CA VAL A 38 -9.82 -6.73 -7.64
C VAL A 38 -9.21 -6.29 -6.31
N GLU A 39 -9.98 -6.30 -5.21
CA GLU A 39 -9.46 -5.95 -3.88
C GLU A 39 -8.41 -6.98 -3.39
N THR A 40 -8.59 -8.25 -3.74
CA THR A 40 -7.66 -9.34 -3.42
C THR A 40 -6.35 -9.19 -4.20
N GLU A 41 -6.41 -8.85 -5.49
CA GLU A 41 -5.24 -8.58 -6.32
C GLU A 41 -4.38 -7.45 -5.75
N TYR A 42 -5.00 -6.36 -5.29
CA TYR A 42 -4.25 -5.28 -4.64
C TYR A 42 -3.58 -5.69 -3.32
N GLY A 43 -4.03 -6.77 -2.68
CA GLY A 43 -3.46 -7.30 -1.45
C GLY A 43 -2.04 -7.85 -1.62
N SER A 44 -1.70 -8.39 -2.79
CA SER A 44 -0.42 -9.06 -3.07
C SER A 44 0.57 -8.23 -3.89
N THR A 45 0.15 -7.09 -4.45
CA THR A 45 1.02 -6.25 -5.28
C THR A 45 2.17 -5.62 -4.49
N VAL A 46 3.39 -5.72 -5.03
CA VAL A 46 4.57 -4.97 -4.57
C VAL A 46 4.96 -3.94 -5.61
N GLU A 47 5.19 -2.71 -5.18
CA GLU A 47 5.50 -1.60 -6.09
C GLU A 47 6.46 -0.61 -5.42
N VAL A 48 7.33 0.00 -6.23
CA VAL A 48 8.18 1.11 -5.83
C VAL A 48 7.91 2.29 -6.74
N TYR A 49 7.67 3.46 -6.16
CA TYR A 49 7.51 4.71 -6.89
C TYR A 49 8.17 5.86 -6.13
N GLN A 50 8.41 6.98 -6.80
CA GLN A 50 8.99 8.17 -6.18
C GLN A 50 7.91 9.17 -5.82
N ASP A 51 8.03 9.77 -4.63
CA ASP A 51 7.13 10.82 -4.16
C ASP A 51 7.87 11.76 -3.20
N THR A 52 7.35 12.97 -3.04
CA THR A 52 7.89 13.95 -2.09
C THR A 52 7.11 13.90 -0.79
N ILE A 53 7.76 13.44 0.28
CA ILE A 53 7.17 13.39 1.62
C ILE A 53 7.89 14.33 2.58
N LYS A 54 7.26 14.68 3.70
CA LYS A 54 7.93 15.44 4.76
C LYS A 54 8.71 14.48 5.68
N VAL A 55 10.02 14.38 5.49
CA VAL A 55 10.92 13.66 6.40
C VAL A 55 11.55 14.69 7.35
N ASN A 56 11.42 14.50 8.67
CA ASN A 56 11.93 15.45 9.68
C ASN A 56 11.46 16.91 9.46
N GLY A 57 10.26 17.09 8.90
CA GLY A 57 9.69 18.41 8.59
C GLY A 57 10.16 19.05 7.28
N GLN A 58 11.12 18.46 6.57
CA GLN A 58 11.59 18.95 5.28
C GLN A 58 10.97 18.14 4.13
N PRO A 59 10.55 18.79 3.03
CA PRO A 59 10.12 18.07 1.83
C PRO A 59 11.33 17.35 1.21
N THR A 60 11.24 16.04 1.09
CA THR A 60 12.30 15.19 0.57
C THR A 60 11.72 14.23 -0.45
N LEU A 61 12.34 14.16 -1.63
CA LEU A 61 12.03 13.15 -2.63
C LEU A 61 12.54 11.80 -2.13
N VAL A 62 11.65 10.82 -2.03
CA VAL A 62 11.97 9.48 -1.52
C VAL A 62 11.43 8.40 -2.45
N ASN A 63 12.02 7.21 -2.36
CA ASN A 63 11.42 6.00 -2.93
C ASN A 63 10.40 5.47 -1.92
N ILE A 64 9.14 5.35 -2.32
CA ILE A 64 8.09 4.70 -1.56
C ILE A 64 7.97 3.26 -2.02
N PHE A 65 8.15 2.33 -1.09
CA PHE A 65 7.85 0.91 -1.28
C PHE A 65 6.48 0.57 -0.72
N ARG A 66 5.59 0.07 -1.59
CA ARG A 66 4.24 -0.36 -1.26
C ARG A 66 4.21 -1.88 -1.19
N LEU A 67 3.84 -2.39 -0.01
CA LEU A 67 3.52 -3.80 0.20
C LEU A 67 2.00 -3.98 0.28
N GLY A 68 1.41 -4.22 -0.89
CA GLY A 68 -0.02 -4.44 -1.09
C GLY A 68 -0.87 -3.35 -0.43
N ARG A 69 -1.71 -3.76 0.51
CA ARG A 69 -2.53 -2.88 1.37
C ARG A 69 -2.11 -2.89 2.83
N LEU A 70 -1.02 -3.58 3.15
CA LEU A 70 -0.57 -3.76 4.52
C LEU A 70 0.11 -2.47 5.01
N THR A 71 1.16 -2.06 4.30
CA THR A 71 2.05 -0.99 4.75
C THR A 71 2.71 -0.26 3.58
N LEU A 72 3.17 0.95 3.87
CA LEU A 72 4.02 1.75 3.00
C LEU A 72 5.32 2.02 3.75
N PHE A 73 6.44 1.91 3.05
CA PHE A 73 7.74 2.31 3.54
C PHE A 73 8.30 3.40 2.66
N TYR A 74 9.18 4.24 3.22
CA TYR A 74 10.00 5.13 2.42
C TYR A 74 11.47 4.82 2.63
N GLN A 75 12.26 5.14 1.60
CA GLN A 75 13.71 5.14 1.64
C GLN A 75 14.20 6.41 0.93
N THR A 76 15.12 7.14 1.55
CA THR A 76 15.75 8.29 0.90
C THR A 76 16.68 7.84 -0.24
N PRO A 77 16.94 8.69 -1.25
CA PRO A 77 17.79 8.34 -2.38
C PRO A 77 19.23 7.98 -2.00
N ASP A 78 19.72 8.54 -0.89
CA ASP A 78 21.03 8.20 -0.31
C ASP A 78 21.03 6.89 0.50
N ARG A 79 19.88 6.19 0.56
CA ARG A 79 19.62 4.95 1.32
C ARG A 79 19.88 5.08 2.83
N LYS A 80 20.07 6.29 3.34
CA LYS A 80 20.36 6.51 4.77
C LYS A 80 19.10 6.51 5.59
N ASP A 81 18.01 7.12 5.18
CA ASP A 81 16.82 7.17 6.02
C ASP A 81 15.72 6.27 5.48
N VAL A 82 15.15 5.50 6.39
CA VAL A 82 14.01 4.62 6.13
C VAL A 82 12.92 4.89 7.14
N GLY A 83 11.68 4.65 6.75
CA GLY A 83 10.57 4.74 7.67
C GLY A 83 9.33 4.07 7.13
N CYS A 84 8.27 4.06 7.94
CA CYS A 84 6.99 3.49 7.59
C CYS A 84 5.88 4.52 7.71
N TYR A 85 4.81 4.31 6.95
CA TYR A 85 3.58 5.08 7.09
C TYR A 85 2.75 4.52 8.24
N ASN A 86 2.63 5.28 9.32
CA ASN A 86 1.73 4.93 10.41
C ASN A 86 0.29 5.30 10.02
N ARG A 87 -0.53 4.26 9.81
CA ARG A 87 -1.94 4.40 9.40
C ARG A 87 -2.83 4.98 10.50
N ALA A 88 -2.47 4.80 11.76
CA ALA A 88 -3.25 5.31 12.89
C ALA A 88 -3.05 6.82 13.07
N THR A 89 -1.82 7.31 12.88
CA THR A 89 -1.51 8.74 12.99
C THR A 89 -1.59 9.49 11.65
N GLY A 90 -1.63 8.75 10.54
CA GLY A 90 -1.63 9.29 9.18
C GLY A 90 -0.30 9.93 8.78
N LYS A 91 0.79 9.62 9.49
CA LYS A 91 2.10 10.27 9.36
C LYS A 91 3.19 9.26 8.99
N TRP A 92 4.24 9.78 8.37
CA TRP A 92 5.48 9.04 8.17
C TRP A 92 6.29 9.03 9.47
N GLU A 93 6.74 7.85 9.87
CA GLU A 93 7.54 7.64 11.08
C GLU A 93 8.88 7.01 10.67
N ALA A 94 9.97 7.62 11.09
CA ALA A 94 11.30 7.11 10.84
C ALA A 94 11.52 5.78 11.58
N LEU A 95 12.08 4.80 10.88
CA LEU A 95 12.40 3.50 11.44
C LEU A 95 13.85 3.48 11.94
N PRO A 96 14.14 2.74 13.03
CA PRO A 96 15.52 2.55 13.49
C PRO A 96 16.39 1.91 12.41
N GLY A 97 17.68 2.28 12.40
CA GLY A 97 18.65 1.86 11.36
C GLY A 97 18.78 0.35 11.14
N LYS A 98 18.39 -0.48 12.13
CA LYS A 98 18.36 -1.95 12.00
C LYS A 98 17.46 -2.45 10.86
N TYR A 99 16.44 -1.68 10.47
CA TYR A 99 15.53 -2.03 9.38
C TYR A 99 15.99 -1.54 8.01
N ARG A 100 17.07 -0.74 7.93
CA ARG A 100 17.57 -0.21 6.65
C ARG A 100 17.88 -1.31 5.66
N HIS A 101 18.56 -2.36 6.12
CA HIS A 101 18.96 -3.47 5.25
C HIS A 101 17.74 -4.20 4.68
N ASP A 102 16.78 -4.57 5.51
CA ASP A 102 15.57 -5.29 5.07
C ASP A 102 14.71 -4.46 4.10
N ILE A 103 14.64 -3.15 4.33
CA ILE A 103 13.90 -2.23 3.44
C ILE A 103 14.63 -2.03 2.11
N ASP A 104 15.96 -1.93 2.13
CA ASP A 104 16.77 -1.84 0.91
C ASP A 104 16.57 -3.08 0.04
N LEU A 105 16.63 -4.26 0.65
CA LEU A 105 16.33 -5.53 -0.03
C LEU A 105 14.91 -5.55 -0.59
N ALA A 106 13.91 -5.08 0.17
CA ALA A 106 12.53 -5.01 -0.30
C ALA A 106 12.37 -4.12 -1.53
N VAL A 107 12.98 -2.93 -1.51
CA VAL A 107 12.97 -1.98 -2.61
C VAL A 107 13.66 -2.57 -3.85
N GLU A 108 14.82 -3.20 -3.69
CA GLU A 108 15.55 -3.82 -4.80
C GLU A 108 14.78 -4.99 -5.43
N MET A 109 14.16 -5.85 -4.61
CA MET A 109 13.33 -6.95 -5.11
C MET A 109 12.08 -6.45 -5.83
N ALA A 110 11.39 -5.46 -5.26
CA ALA A 110 10.22 -4.86 -5.89
C ALA A 110 10.57 -4.11 -7.19
N SER A 111 11.79 -3.55 -7.26
CA SER A 111 12.35 -2.92 -8.46
C SER A 111 12.94 -3.93 -9.45
N LYS A 112 12.84 -5.24 -9.19
CA LYS A 112 13.39 -6.35 -9.99
C LYS A 112 14.91 -6.25 -10.21
N GLN A 113 15.63 -5.55 -9.34
CA GLN A 113 17.09 -5.44 -9.38
C GLN A 113 17.78 -6.67 -8.76
N ARG A 114 17.02 -7.45 -7.97
CA ARG A 114 17.47 -8.67 -7.31
C ARG A 114 16.40 -9.78 -7.45
N PRO A 115 16.78 -11.07 -7.46
CA PRO A 115 15.82 -12.16 -7.28
C PRO A 115 15.01 -12.03 -5.99
N ILE A 116 13.78 -12.55 -6.02
CA ILE A 116 12.88 -12.59 -4.87
C ILE A 116 13.46 -13.52 -3.81
N ASP A 117 13.47 -13.04 -2.57
CA ASP A 117 14.00 -13.72 -1.39
C ASP A 117 13.08 -13.46 -0.19
N LEU A 118 13.22 -14.25 0.87
CA LEU A 118 12.42 -14.09 2.08
C LEU A 118 13.02 -12.98 2.97
N ILE A 119 12.24 -11.94 3.24
CA ILE A 119 12.65 -10.81 4.09
C ILE A 119 11.71 -10.62 5.28
N LYS A 120 12.24 -10.08 6.37
CA LYS A 120 11.46 -9.76 7.58
C LYS A 120 11.24 -8.26 7.63
N LEU A 121 10.00 -7.83 7.39
CA LEU A 121 9.64 -6.41 7.42
C LEU A 121 8.92 -6.04 8.72
N PRO A 122 9.18 -4.84 9.27
CA PRO A 122 8.43 -4.31 10.41
C PRO A 122 7.04 -3.88 9.94
N ILE A 123 6.11 -4.83 9.90
CA ILE A 123 4.69 -4.53 9.74
C ILE A 123 4.20 -3.98 11.09
N GLY A 124 3.71 -2.73 11.08
CA GLY A 124 3.23 -2.07 12.29
C GLY A 124 2.18 -2.93 13.02
N ARG A 125 2.02 -2.71 14.34
CA ARG A 125 0.95 -3.39 15.09
C ARG A 125 -0.39 -3.16 14.40
N ILE A 126 -1.08 -4.24 14.05
CA ILE A 126 -2.51 -4.20 13.74
C ILE A 126 -3.17 -3.86 15.08
N VAL A 127 -3.51 -2.59 15.28
CA VAL A 127 -4.31 -2.19 16.44
C VAL A 127 -5.70 -2.79 16.22
N PRO A 128 -6.18 -3.69 17.11
CA PRO A 128 -7.49 -4.31 17.00
C PRO A 128 -8.62 -3.28 17.07
#